data_AF-A0A350Y1T2-F1
#
_entry.id   AF-A0A350Y1T2-F1
#
_cell.length_a   1.000
_cell.length_b   1.000
_cell.length_c   1.000
_cell.angle_alpha   90.00
_cell.angle_beta   90.00
_cell.angle_gamma   90.00
#
_symmetry.space_group_name_H-M   'P 1'
#
loop_
_entity.id
_entity.type
_entity.pdbx_description
1 polymer ?
#
loop_
_entity_poly.entity_id
_entity_poly.type
_entity_poly.pdbx_seq_one_letter_code
_entity_poly.pdbx_strand_id
1 'polypeptide(L)' 'MQVQKKSTLTATGSALFQLLADMAKYPEKFELYMDNPDALTADYDLTEEQKNLIRVGGTENYIKLMVAERAKMFGDVCL' A
#
# COMPACT_ATOMS: atom_id res chain seq x y z
N MET A 1 17.05 7.01 -26.07
CA MET A 1 15.98 5.99 -26.08
C MET A 1 15.26 6.07 -24.75
N GLN A 2 13.95 6.31 -24.76
CA GLN A 2 13.16 6.44 -23.54
C GLN A 2 12.94 5.08 -22.89
N VAL A 3 13.05 5.02 -21.56
CA VAL A 3 12.39 3.98 -20.76
C VAL A 3 11.60 4.69 -19.66
N GLN A 4 10.53 5.37 -20.06
CA GLN A 4 9.44 5.65 -19.15
C GLN A 4 8.74 4.32 -18.87
N LYS A 5 9.09 3.64 -17.77
CA LYS A 5 8.16 2.66 -17.18
C LYS A 5 7.15 3.43 -16.33
N LYS A 6 6.30 4.19 -17.01
CA LYS A 6 5.06 4.69 -16.44
C LYS A 6 4.19 3.44 -16.25
N SER A 7 4.21 2.88 -15.04
CA SER A 7 3.38 1.73 -14.68
C SER A 7 1.93 2.14 -14.86
N THR A 8 1.38 1.79 -16.02
CA THR A 8 0.01 2.09 -16.38
C THR A 8 -0.75 0.81 -16.12
N LEU A 9 -1.24 0.65 -14.89
CA LEU A 9 -2.35 -0.25 -14.61
C LEU A 9 -3.59 0.62 -14.36
N THR A 10 -4.49 0.62 -15.32
CA THR A 10 -5.75 1.35 -15.28
C THR A 10 -6.77 0.66 -14.36
N ALA A 11 -7.44 1.48 -13.56
CA ALA A 11 -8.75 1.30 -12.90
C ALA A 11 -8.80 0.43 -11.60
N THR A 12 -9.22 1.07 -10.49
CA THR A 12 -9.76 0.47 -9.24
C THR A 12 -8.83 -0.26 -8.24
N GLY A 13 -7.50 -0.08 -8.30
CA GLY A 13 -6.59 -0.66 -7.30
C GLY A 13 -6.24 0.31 -6.17
N SER A 14 -6.54 -0.04 -4.92
CA SER A 14 -6.02 0.67 -3.75
C SER A 14 -4.48 0.65 -3.73
N ALA A 15 -3.81 1.80 -3.56
CA ALA A 15 -2.36 1.88 -3.43
C ALA A 15 -1.83 1.01 -2.25
N LEU A 16 -2.61 0.93 -1.17
CA LEU A 16 -2.34 0.03 -0.05
C LEU A 16 -2.40 -1.45 -0.49
N PHE A 17 -3.43 -1.85 -1.24
CA PHE A 17 -3.50 -3.23 -1.72
C PHE A 17 -2.43 -3.54 -2.77
N GLN A 18 -2.00 -2.57 -3.57
CA GLN A 18 -0.87 -2.74 -4.46
C GLN A 18 0.42 -2.99 -3.67
N LEU A 19 0.68 -2.20 -2.62
CA LEU A 19 1.81 -2.41 -1.72
C LEU A 19 1.78 -3.82 -1.11
N LEU A 20 0.64 -4.23 -0.54
CA LEU A 20 0.50 -5.54 0.11
C LEU A 20 0.69 -6.69 -0.88
N ALA A 21 0.12 -6.57 -2.09
CA ALA A 21 0.29 -7.56 -3.15
C ALA A 21 1.75 -7.65 -3.60
N ASP A 22 2.42 -6.51 -3.71
CA ASP A 22 3.83 -6.44 -4.09
C ASP A 22 4.73 -7.06 -3.01
N MET A 23 4.48 -6.80 -1.72
CA MET A 23 5.22 -7.47 -0.63
C MET A 23 5.00 -8.99 -0.62
N ALA A 24 3.80 -9.46 -0.95
CA ALA A 24 3.51 -10.90 -1.04
C ALA A 24 4.19 -11.58 -2.23
N LYS A 25 4.41 -10.83 -3.32
CA LYS A 25 4.97 -11.35 -4.58
C LYS A 25 6.49 -11.22 -4.67
N TYR A 26 7.06 -10.19 -4.08
CA TYR A 26 8.46 -9.81 -4.21
C TYR A 26 9.13 -9.83 -2.83
N PRO A 27 9.91 -10.88 -2.51
CA PRO A 27 10.58 -11.02 -1.22
C PRO A 27 11.45 -9.81 -0.86
N GLU A 28 12.10 -9.19 -1.84
CA GLU A 28 12.93 -8.01 -1.64
C GLU A 28 12.15 -6.80 -1.11
N LYS A 29 10.85 -6.71 -1.44
CA LYS A 29 9.97 -5.66 -0.89
C LYS A 29 9.56 -5.98 0.54
N PHE A 30 9.42 -7.26 0.87
CA PHE A 30 9.17 -7.70 2.24
C PHE A 30 10.41 -7.50 3.12
N GLU A 31 11.62 -7.74 2.59
CA GLU A 31 12.87 -7.41 3.27
C GLU A 31 12.99 -5.89 3.48
N LEU A 32 12.71 -5.08 2.45
CA LEU A 32 12.71 -3.62 2.55
C LEU A 32 11.69 -3.10 3.57
N TYR A 33 10.53 -3.75 3.71
CA TYR A 33 9.56 -3.43 4.76
C TYR A 33 10.16 -3.57 6.17
N MET A 34 10.94 -4.64 6.40
CA MET A 34 11.55 -4.92 7.71
C MET A 34 12.72 -3.96 8.00
N ASP A 35 13.50 -3.62 6.98
CA ASP A 35 14.70 -2.80 7.13
C ASP A 35 14.41 -1.30 7.12
N ASN A 36 13.55 -0.86 6.19
CA ASN A 36 13.23 0.55 5.97
C ASN A 36 11.81 0.73 5.36
N PRO A 37 10.76 0.72 6.21
CA PRO A 37 9.38 0.87 5.74
C PRO A 37 9.10 2.23 5.09
N ASP A 38 9.89 3.27 5.41
CA ASP A 38 9.75 4.60 4.80
C ASP A 38 10.22 4.59 3.34
N ALA A 39 11.33 3.89 3.05
CA ALA A 39 11.79 3.70 1.69
C ALA A 39 10.79 2.88 0.86
N LEU A 40 10.20 1.84 1.46
CA LEU A 40 9.18 1.02 0.79
C LEU A 40 7.93 1.85 0.43
N THR A 41 7.44 2.67 1.36
CA THR A 41 6.17 3.40 1.18
C THR A 41 6.30 4.63 0.28
N ALA A 42 7.51 5.10 -0.02
CA ALA A 42 7.76 6.27 -0.86
C ALA A 42 7.27 6.11 -2.31
N ASP A 43 7.25 4.88 -2.83
CA ASP A 43 6.83 4.57 -4.20
C ASP A 43 5.30 4.44 -4.36
N TYR A 44 4.54 4.55 -3.27
CA TYR A 44 3.09 4.35 -3.25
C TYR A 44 2.36 5.61 -2.78
N ASP A 45 1.22 5.88 -3.41
CA ASP A 45 0.35 7.00 -3.05
C ASP A 45 -0.48 6.66 -1.79
N LEU A 46 0.19 6.69 -0.64
CA LEU A 46 -0.38 6.38 0.67
C LEU A 46 -0.56 7.65 1.51
N THR A 47 -1.60 7.67 2.34
CA THR A 47 -1.76 8.75 3.32
C THR A 47 -0.69 8.67 4.41
N GLU A 48 -0.41 9.78 5.07
CA GLU A 48 0.54 9.80 6.20
C GLU A 48 0.11 8.86 7.35
N GLU A 49 -1.20 8.71 7.56
CA GLU A 49 -1.73 7.74 8.52
C GLU A 49 -1.41 6.30 8.11
N GLN A 50 -1.61 5.94 6.84
CA GLN A 50 -1.29 4.61 6.34
C GLN A 50 0.21 4.34 6.46
N LYS A 51 1.07 5.29 6.07
CA LYS A 51 2.52 5.18 6.23
C LYS A 51 2.91 4.97 7.70
N ASN A 52 2.31 5.72 8.62
CA ASN A 52 2.59 5.57 10.04
C ASN A 52 2.16 4.21 10.59
N LEU A 53 0.99 3.69 10.18
CA LEU A 53 0.53 2.36 10.57
C LEU A 53 1.45 1.25 10.03
N ILE A 54 1.95 1.40 8.79
CA ILE A 54 2.92 0.47 8.19
C ILE A 54 4.25 0.54 8.95
N ARG A 55 4.74 1.74 9.28
CA ARG A 55 5.99 1.94 10.02
C ARG A 55 5.96 1.30 11.41
N VAL A 56 4.85 1.45 12.14
CA VAL A 56 4.69 0.82 13.47
C VAL A 56 4.50 -0.69 13.33
N GLY A 57 3.81 -1.14 12.27
CA GLY A 57 3.57 -2.55 12.00
C GLY A 57 2.65 -3.21 13.03
N GLY A 58 2.62 -4.55 13.01
CA GLY A 58 1.83 -5.37 13.94
C GLY A 58 0.40 -5.66 13.48
N THR A 59 -0.17 -6.75 14.03
CA THR A 59 -1.48 -7.29 13.60
C THR A 59 -2.62 -6.28 13.76
N GLU A 60 -2.63 -5.50 14.85
CA GLU A 60 -3.67 -4.51 15.09
C GLU A 60 -3.66 -3.40 14.03
N ASN A 61 -2.49 -2.87 13.69
CA ASN A 61 -2.35 -1.81 12.69
C ASN A 61 -2.64 -2.33 11.28
N TYR A 62 -2.26 -3.58 10.99
CA TYR A 62 -2.68 -4.25 9.76
C TYR A 62 -4.22 -4.33 9.67
N ILE A 63 -4.90 -4.75 10.74
CA ILE A 63 -6.37 -4.80 10.76
C ILE A 63 -6.96 -3.39 10.55
N LYS A 64 -6.42 -2.35 11.20
CA LYS A 64 -6.87 -0.96 11.01
C LYS A 64 -6.76 -0.52 9.55
N LEU A 65 -5.62 -0.82 8.90
CA LEU A 65 -5.40 -0.53 7.47
C LEU A 65 -6.45 -1.22 6.59
N MET A 66 -6.71 -2.52 6.82
CA MET A 66 -7.68 -3.28 6.03
C MET A 66 -9.13 -2.79 6.23
N VAL A 67 -9.51 -2.47 7.47
CA VAL A 67 -10.85 -1.95 7.79
C VAL A 67 -11.07 -0.58 7.17
N ALA A 68 -10.10 0.33 7.29
CA ALA A 68 -10.18 1.66 6.69
C ALA A 68 -10.31 1.59 5.17
N GLU A 69 -9.53 0.73 4.53
CA GLU A 69 -9.57 0.57 3.08
C GLU A 69 -10.88 -0.06 2.60
N ARG A 70 -11.41 -1.04 3.36
CA ARG A 70 -12.71 -1.64 3.07
C ARG A 70 -13.86 -0.66 3.28
N ALA A 71 -13.78 0.21 4.28
CA ALA A 71 -14.80 1.22 4.55
C ALA A 71 -14.95 2.21 3.39
N LYS A 72 -13.84 2.65 2.77
CA LYS A 72 -13.86 3.51 1.57
C LYS A 72 -14.62 2.84 0.42
N MET A 73 -14.34 1.57 0.16
CA MET A 73 -15.01 0.81 -0.91
C MET A 73 -16.52 0.70 -0.73
N PHE A 74 -17.02 0.70 0.50
CA PHE A 74 -18.47 0.70 0.76
C PHE A 74 -19.08 2.10 0.83
N GLY A 75 -18.32 3.11 1.27
CA GLY A 75 -18.75 4.50 1.28
C GLY A 75 -19.04 5.04 -0.12
N ASP A 76 -18.25 4.63 -1.11
CA ASP A 76 -18.43 5.03 -2.52
C ASP A 76 -19.61 4.32 -3.22
N VAL A 77 -20.24 3.33 -2.58
CA VAL A 77 -21.35 2.52 -3.15
C VAL A 77 -22.73 3.04 -2.71
N CYS A 78 -22.80 4.05 -1.84
CA CYS A 78 -24.05 4.62 -1.34
C CYS A 78 -24.13 6.14 -1.59
N LEU A 79 -24.30 6.58 -2.84
CA LEU A 79 -24.97 7.82 -3.24
C LEU A 79 -25.62 7.67 -4.62
#